data_AF-A0A918PX35-F1
#
_entry.id   AF-A0A918PX35-F1
#
_cell.length_a   1.000
_cell.length_b   1.000
_cell.length_c   1.000
_cell.angle_alpha   90.00
_cell.angle_beta   90.00
_cell.angle_gamma   90.00
#
_symmetry.space_group_name_H-M   'P 1'
#
loop_
_entity.id
_entity.type
_entity.pdbx_description
1 polymer ?
#
loop_
_entity_poly.entity_id
_entity_poly.type
_entity_poly.pdbx_seq_one_letter_code
_entity_poly.pdbx_strand_id
1 'polypeptide(L)'
;MDSTDGLDRAHRGLWPSLRAHYVTLDPEEKEQPEHLATVRAVYQHPVTRDGFPYVGIAFDCLRDPERGVGAIMHGNRVVHLGGAEVAAEAGIAERDAADPRTGLDEALIGHWSSDPFDYGVLECSDLELRADGTGWSSVSNAFTEDVDRLTWGCPEPGVLELRSPEGDVIRHRYVVGPAVPVHSAEPVMSVTFEEPVAYSYQYGKWG
;
A
#
# COMPACT_ATOMS: atom_id res chain seq x y z
N MET A 1 31.25 6.69 -5.93
CA MET A 1 29.82 6.55 -5.58
C MET A 1 29.43 5.17 -6.03
N ASP A 2 29.01 4.32 -5.11
CA ASP A 2 28.82 2.90 -5.36
C ASP A 2 27.35 2.61 -5.66
N SER A 3 27.08 1.77 -6.66
CA SER A 3 25.71 1.50 -7.17
C SER A 3 24.91 0.59 -6.22
N THR A 4 25.58 -0.04 -5.26
CA THR A 4 25.03 -0.93 -4.23
C THR A 4 24.10 -0.20 -3.25
N ASP A 5 24.47 1.03 -2.84
CA ASP A 5 23.77 1.83 -1.82
C ASP A 5 22.35 2.29 -2.26
N GLY A 6 22.11 2.29 -3.58
CA GLY A 6 20.78 2.52 -4.17
C GLY A 6 19.87 1.29 -4.10
N LEU A 7 20.40 0.09 -4.39
CA LEU A 7 19.63 -1.16 -4.31
C LEU A 7 19.19 -1.47 -2.88
N ASP A 8 20.09 -1.33 -1.91
CA ASP A 8 19.80 -1.70 -0.51
C ASP A 8 18.76 -0.78 0.13
N ARG A 9 18.68 0.48 -0.30
CA ARG A 9 17.61 1.41 0.09
C ARG A 9 16.27 1.06 -0.55
N ALA A 10 16.26 0.69 -1.83
CA ALA A 10 15.04 0.24 -2.51
C ALA A 10 14.47 -1.03 -1.87
N HIS A 11 15.33 -2.01 -1.60
CA HIS A 11 14.97 -3.31 -1.01
C HIS A 11 14.17 -3.17 0.30
N ARG A 12 14.55 -2.23 1.17
CA ARG A 12 13.88 -2.02 2.47
C ARG A 12 12.50 -1.35 2.36
N GLY A 13 12.27 -0.52 1.34
CA GLY A 13 10.99 0.15 1.11
C GLY A 13 9.98 -0.65 0.27
N LEU A 14 10.47 -1.46 -0.67
CA LEU A 14 9.62 -2.20 -1.62
C LEU A 14 9.01 -3.48 -1.02
N TRP A 15 9.76 -4.17 -0.14
CA TRP A 15 9.38 -5.51 0.32
C TRP A 15 8.08 -5.59 1.16
N PRO A 16 7.72 -4.60 2.01
CA PRO A 16 6.43 -4.59 2.71
C PRO A 16 5.23 -4.55 1.75
N SER A 17 5.22 -3.63 0.77
CA SER A 17 4.12 -3.47 -0.19
C SER A 17 4.00 -4.68 -1.13
N LEU A 18 5.14 -5.23 -1.58
CA LEU A 18 5.18 -6.50 -2.33
C LEU A 18 4.58 -7.65 -1.52
N ARG A 19 4.97 -7.79 -0.24
CA ARG A 19 4.47 -8.87 0.63
C ARG A 19 2.96 -8.74 0.91
N ALA A 20 2.42 -7.53 1.01
CA ALA A 20 0.98 -7.32 1.17
C ALA A 20 0.20 -7.84 -0.05
N HIS A 21 0.61 -7.49 -1.27
CA HIS A 21 -0.03 -7.94 -2.51
C HIS A 21 0.22 -9.44 -2.80
N TYR A 22 1.37 -9.99 -2.40
CA TYR A 22 1.64 -11.42 -2.55
C TYR A 22 0.66 -12.32 -1.76
N VAL A 23 0.08 -11.79 -0.67
CA VAL A 23 -0.90 -12.50 0.16
C VAL A 23 -2.32 -12.50 -0.47
N THR A 24 -2.59 -11.77 -1.55
CA THR A 24 -3.92 -11.72 -2.19
C THR A 24 -4.11 -12.60 -3.44
N LEU A 25 -3.04 -13.11 -4.06
CA LEU A 25 -3.07 -14.05 -5.21
C LEU A 25 -3.93 -15.31 -4.98
N ASP A 26 -4.30 -16.05 -6.04
CA ASP A 26 -5.01 -17.33 -5.89
C ASP A 26 -4.08 -18.43 -5.30
N PRO A 27 -4.52 -19.40 -4.47
CA PRO A 27 -3.64 -20.40 -3.87
C PRO A 27 -2.92 -21.33 -4.86
N GLU A 28 -3.33 -21.40 -6.13
CA GLU A 28 -2.60 -22.13 -7.19
C GLU A 28 -1.44 -21.31 -7.79
N GLU A 29 -1.46 -19.98 -7.61
CA GLU A 29 -0.43 -19.01 -8.02
C GLU A 29 0.53 -18.66 -6.87
N LYS A 30 0.15 -18.94 -5.63
CA LYS A 30 0.94 -18.70 -4.41
C LYS A 30 1.99 -19.78 -4.16
N GLU A 31 3.26 -19.39 -4.26
CA GLU A 31 4.35 -20.05 -3.53
C GLU A 31 4.51 -19.44 -2.12
N GLN A 32 5.39 -20.01 -1.30
CA GLN A 32 5.74 -19.40 0.00
C GLN A 32 6.79 -18.30 -0.21
N PRO A 33 6.65 -17.11 0.43
CA PRO A 33 7.50 -15.95 0.15
C PRO A 33 9.00 -16.17 0.47
N GLU A 34 9.32 -17.10 1.39
CA GLU A 34 10.68 -17.58 1.65
C GLU A 34 11.35 -18.32 0.48
N HIS A 35 10.65 -18.60 -0.62
CA HIS A 35 11.21 -19.19 -1.85
C HIS A 35 11.53 -18.17 -2.96
N LEU A 36 11.14 -16.90 -2.80
CA LEU A 36 11.51 -15.81 -3.71
C LEU A 36 12.88 -15.23 -3.30
N ALA A 37 13.96 -15.78 -3.84
CA ALA A 37 15.30 -15.56 -3.29
C ALA A 37 16.17 -14.52 -4.00
N THR A 38 15.87 -14.17 -5.25
CA THR A 38 16.69 -13.20 -6.02
C THR A 38 15.86 -12.46 -7.05
N VAL A 39 16.20 -11.19 -7.28
CA VAL A 39 15.77 -10.44 -8.47
C VAL A 39 16.50 -11.02 -9.69
N ARG A 40 15.73 -11.63 -10.59
CA ARG A 40 16.15 -12.21 -11.87
C ARG A 40 16.46 -11.11 -12.89
N ALA A 41 15.58 -10.11 -12.96
CA ALA A 41 15.66 -9.03 -13.94
C ALA A 41 14.88 -7.79 -13.46
N VAL A 42 15.29 -6.63 -13.97
CA VAL A 42 14.58 -5.35 -13.82
C VAL A 42 14.37 -4.76 -15.21
N TYR A 43 13.15 -4.35 -15.52
CA TYR A 43 12.73 -3.80 -16.81
C TYR A 43 12.29 -2.36 -16.61
N GLN A 44 12.93 -1.40 -17.28
CA GLN A 44 12.38 -0.05 -17.40
C GLN A 44 11.42 -0.02 -18.59
N HIS A 45 10.16 0.34 -18.33
CA HIS A 45 9.14 0.46 -19.36
C HIS A 45 9.21 1.81 -20.09
N PRO A 46 8.78 1.90 -21.36
CA PRO A 46 8.85 3.13 -22.15
C PRO A 46 7.81 4.17 -21.75
N VAL A 47 6.76 3.76 -21.02
CA VAL A 47 5.70 4.65 -20.53
C VAL A 47 6.09 5.30 -19.19
N THR A 48 5.66 6.54 -19.00
CA THR A 48 5.80 7.31 -17.76
C THR A 48 4.46 7.87 -17.33
N ARG A 49 4.21 7.93 -16.02
CA ARG A 49 3.10 8.69 -15.41
C ARG A 49 3.69 9.70 -14.43
N ASP A 50 3.20 10.94 -14.48
CA ASP A 50 3.69 12.08 -13.70
C ASP A 50 5.21 12.33 -13.82
N GLY A 51 5.80 11.97 -14.97
CA GLY A 51 7.23 12.07 -15.25
C GLY A 51 8.08 10.90 -14.73
N PHE A 52 7.50 9.97 -13.96
CA PHE A 52 8.19 8.80 -13.43
C PHE A 52 7.93 7.56 -14.30
N PRO A 53 8.97 6.74 -14.60
CA PRO A 53 8.83 5.53 -15.39
C PRO A 53 8.19 4.39 -14.60
N TYR A 54 7.61 3.44 -15.33
CA TYR A 54 7.19 2.16 -14.76
C TYR A 54 8.38 1.20 -14.75
N VAL A 55 8.48 0.40 -13.69
CA VAL A 55 9.58 -0.55 -13.46
C VAL A 55 8.98 -1.94 -13.23
N GLY A 56 9.31 -2.87 -14.11
CA GLY A 56 9.07 -4.30 -13.88
C GLY A 56 10.19 -4.93 -13.08
N ILE A 57 9.86 -5.80 -12.14
CA ILE A 57 10.83 -6.60 -11.37
C ILE A 57 10.40 -8.07 -11.46
N ALA A 58 11.29 -8.93 -11.96
CA ALA A 58 11.11 -10.37 -11.96
C ALA A 58 11.96 -11.01 -10.86
N PHE A 59 11.37 -11.95 -10.13
CA PHE A 59 11.99 -12.72 -9.05
C PHE A 59 12.03 -14.20 -9.42
N ASP A 60 13.14 -14.88 -9.16
CA ASP A 60 13.22 -16.34 -9.32
C ASP A 60 12.62 -17.06 -8.10
N CYS A 61 11.81 -18.10 -8.35
CA CYS A 61 11.42 -19.07 -7.34
C CYS A 61 12.49 -20.17 -7.23
N LEU A 62 13.00 -20.40 -6.02
CA LEU A 62 14.05 -21.42 -5.77
C LEU A 62 13.62 -22.86 -6.06
N ARG A 63 12.32 -23.16 -6.03
CA ARG A 63 11.80 -24.53 -6.16
C ARG A 63 11.42 -24.89 -7.59
N ASP A 64 11.01 -23.90 -8.37
CA ASP A 64 10.61 -24.06 -9.77
C ASP A 64 10.95 -22.77 -10.55
N PRO A 65 12.05 -22.75 -11.33
CA PRO A 65 12.46 -21.58 -12.11
C PRO A 65 11.50 -21.14 -13.22
N GLU A 66 10.53 -21.99 -13.60
CA GLU A 66 9.45 -21.64 -14.51
C GLU A 66 8.33 -20.86 -13.78
N ARG A 67 8.23 -21.00 -12.44
CA ARG A 67 7.29 -20.29 -11.55
C ARG A 67 7.91 -19.07 -10.85
N GLY A 68 8.75 -18.32 -11.57
CA GLY A 68 9.19 -17.01 -11.08
C GLY A 68 8.01 -16.03 -10.97
N VAL A 69 8.13 -15.01 -10.12
CA VAL A 69 7.09 -13.99 -9.88
C VAL A 69 7.49 -12.68 -10.53
N GLY A 70 6.60 -12.05 -11.29
CA GLY A 70 6.79 -10.76 -11.92
C GLY A 70 5.86 -9.73 -11.33
N ALA A 71 6.40 -8.55 -11.01
CA ALA A 71 5.61 -7.38 -10.64
C ALA A 71 5.90 -6.24 -11.62
N ILE A 72 4.89 -5.43 -11.95
CA ILE A 72 5.08 -4.08 -12.51
C ILE A 72 4.79 -3.08 -11.41
N MET A 73 5.61 -2.03 -11.35
CA MET A 73 5.54 -0.99 -10.33
C MET A 73 5.57 0.41 -10.97
N HIS A 74 4.91 1.37 -10.31
CA HIS A 74 5.04 2.80 -10.60
C HIS A 74 5.49 3.52 -9.32
N GLY A 75 6.74 3.96 -9.30
CA GLY A 75 7.42 4.38 -8.08
C GLY A 75 7.55 3.22 -7.08
N ASN A 76 6.56 3.10 -6.20
CA ASN A 76 6.38 2.00 -5.23
C ASN A 76 5.01 1.29 -5.31
N ARG A 77 3.99 1.84 -5.98
CA ARG A 77 2.71 1.13 -6.15
C ARG A 77 2.95 -0.12 -6.98
N VAL A 78 2.55 -1.29 -6.47
CA VAL A 78 2.46 -2.51 -7.28
C VAL A 78 1.26 -2.34 -8.21
N VAL A 79 1.53 -2.24 -9.50
CA VAL A 79 0.53 -2.03 -10.56
C VAL A 79 -0.12 -3.34 -10.98
N HIS A 80 0.69 -4.40 -11.00
CA HIS A 80 0.23 -5.77 -11.25
C HIS A 80 1.28 -6.76 -10.73
N LEU A 81 0.86 -7.97 -10.41
CA LEU A 81 1.73 -9.05 -9.93
C LEU A 81 1.19 -10.40 -10.46
N GLY A 82 2.09 -11.27 -10.93
CA GLY A 82 1.78 -12.58 -11.51
C GLY A 82 3.07 -13.36 -11.82
N GLY A 83 3.09 -14.11 -12.92
CA GLY A 83 4.30 -14.83 -13.38
C GLY A 83 5.45 -13.90 -13.80
N ALA A 84 6.68 -14.41 -13.88
CA ALA A 84 7.88 -13.62 -14.13
C ALA A 84 7.82 -12.76 -15.42
N GLU A 85 7.09 -13.22 -16.42
CA GLU A 85 6.81 -12.52 -17.68
C GLU A 85 6.03 -11.21 -17.51
N VAL A 86 5.20 -11.08 -16.46
CA VAL A 86 4.47 -9.84 -16.12
C VAL A 86 5.40 -8.65 -16.04
N ALA A 87 6.60 -8.82 -15.49
CA ALA A 87 7.58 -7.74 -15.36
C ALA A 87 7.97 -7.11 -16.71
N ALA A 88 7.82 -7.83 -17.82
CA ALA A 88 8.14 -7.36 -19.17
C ALA A 88 6.92 -6.87 -19.98
N GLU A 89 5.67 -7.00 -19.51
CA GLU A 89 4.48 -6.59 -20.28
C GLU A 89 4.21 -5.07 -20.19
N ALA A 90 4.81 -4.29 -21.08
CA ALA A 90 4.56 -2.85 -21.18
C ALA A 90 3.07 -2.47 -21.30
N GLY A 91 2.25 -3.34 -21.90
CA GLY A 91 0.80 -3.13 -22.02
C GLY A 91 0.07 -2.97 -20.69
N ILE A 92 0.55 -3.57 -19.59
CA ILE A 92 0.01 -3.35 -18.24
C ILE A 92 0.29 -1.92 -17.78
N ALA A 93 1.53 -1.48 -17.93
CA ALA A 93 1.97 -0.14 -17.57
C ALA A 93 1.25 0.94 -18.41
N GLU A 94 1.00 0.68 -19.70
CA GLU A 94 0.20 1.54 -20.58
C GLU A 94 -1.27 1.64 -20.13
N ARG A 95 -1.88 0.50 -19.73
CA ARG A 95 -3.26 0.47 -19.20
C ARG A 95 -3.38 1.26 -17.90
N ASP A 96 -2.47 1.06 -16.95
CA ASP A 96 -2.44 1.80 -15.69
C ASP A 96 -2.15 3.30 -15.91
N ALA A 97 -1.20 3.65 -16.79
CA ALA A 97 -0.86 5.05 -17.07
C ALA A 97 -2.04 5.83 -17.68
N ALA A 98 -2.90 5.16 -18.44
CA ALA A 98 -4.11 5.75 -19.02
C ALA A 98 -5.31 5.81 -18.07
N ASP A 99 -5.28 5.11 -16.93
CA ASP A 99 -6.42 5.06 -16.01
C ASP A 99 -6.42 6.28 -15.05
N PRO A 100 -7.53 7.04 -14.93
CA PRO A 100 -7.61 8.16 -14.00
C PRO A 100 -7.65 7.75 -12.51
N ARG A 101 -7.86 6.46 -12.18
CA ARG A 101 -7.95 5.95 -10.80
C ARG A 101 -6.62 5.48 -10.21
N THR A 102 -5.58 5.30 -11.03
CA THR A 102 -4.33 4.68 -10.58
C THR A 102 -3.48 5.64 -9.74
N GLY A 103 -3.14 5.17 -8.54
CA GLY A 103 -2.61 6.01 -7.46
C GLY A 103 -3.04 5.53 -6.08
N LEU A 104 -4.10 4.73 -5.96
CA LEU A 104 -4.49 4.11 -4.69
C LEU A 104 -3.52 2.98 -4.28
N ASP A 105 -3.28 2.79 -2.99
CA ASP A 105 -2.71 1.56 -2.42
C ASP A 105 -3.87 0.67 -1.95
N GLU A 106 -4.02 -0.52 -2.56
CA GLU A 106 -5.13 -1.42 -2.23
C GLU A 106 -5.07 -1.92 -0.78
N ALA A 107 -3.88 -1.93 -0.16
CA ALA A 107 -3.73 -2.29 1.25
C ALA A 107 -4.55 -1.35 2.16
N LEU A 108 -4.70 -0.07 1.79
CA LEU A 108 -5.46 0.96 2.50
C LEU A 108 -6.98 0.87 2.30
N ILE A 109 -7.49 0.15 1.29
CA ILE A 109 -8.93 0.10 1.01
C ILE A 109 -9.69 -0.62 2.12
N GLY A 110 -10.75 -0.01 2.64
CA GLY A 110 -11.60 -0.54 3.73
C GLY A 110 -11.87 0.48 4.83
N HIS A 111 -12.50 0.01 5.91
CA HIS A 111 -12.74 0.77 7.14
C HIS A 111 -11.65 0.43 8.18
N TRP A 112 -11.18 1.47 8.86
CA TRP A 112 -10.15 1.44 9.89
C TRP A 112 -10.64 2.19 11.13
N SER A 113 -10.35 1.67 12.32
CA SER A 113 -10.80 2.24 13.60
C SER A 113 -9.65 2.29 14.61
N SER A 114 -9.54 3.35 15.42
CA SER A 114 -8.48 3.47 16.44
C SER A 114 -8.76 2.67 17.73
N ASP A 115 -10.02 2.30 17.99
CA ASP A 115 -10.49 1.57 19.19
C ASP A 115 -9.57 0.40 19.68
N PRO A 116 -8.99 -0.47 18.80
CA PRO A 116 -8.09 -1.54 19.25
C PRO A 116 -6.78 -1.05 19.93
N PHE A 117 -6.42 0.22 19.74
CA PHE A 117 -5.18 0.85 20.19
C PHE A 117 -5.39 1.95 21.23
N ASP A 118 -6.63 2.42 21.43
CA ASP A 118 -6.95 3.54 22.32
C ASP A 118 -6.92 3.14 23.80
N TYR A 119 -6.08 3.81 24.59
CA TYR A 119 -5.91 3.52 26.02
C TYR A 119 -6.61 4.57 26.90
N GLY A 120 -7.90 4.37 27.15
CA GLY A 120 -8.69 5.23 28.05
C GLY A 120 -8.91 6.66 27.53
N VAL A 121 -8.76 6.85 26.22
CA VAL A 121 -9.09 8.09 25.51
C VAL A 121 -10.61 8.28 25.52
N LEU A 122 -11.09 9.54 25.50
CA LEU A 122 -12.52 9.84 25.33
C LEU A 122 -12.94 9.98 23.86
N GLU A 123 -11.99 9.76 22.95
CA GLU A 123 -12.07 9.97 21.51
C GLU A 123 -11.64 8.68 20.82
N CYS A 124 -12.47 8.21 19.88
CA CYS A 124 -12.17 7.14 18.93
C CYS A 124 -12.30 7.75 17.53
N SER A 125 -11.44 7.33 16.61
CA SER A 125 -11.35 7.87 15.27
C SER A 125 -11.51 6.76 14.24
N ASP A 126 -12.27 7.03 13.19
CA ASP A 126 -12.53 6.08 12.11
C ASP A 126 -12.16 6.68 10.75
N LEU A 127 -11.81 5.82 9.81
CA LEU A 127 -11.37 6.18 8.46
C LEU A 127 -11.86 5.12 7.47
N GLU A 128 -12.64 5.50 6.45
CA GLU A 128 -12.99 4.61 5.33
C GLU A 128 -12.39 5.14 4.03
N LEU A 129 -11.60 4.30 3.36
CA LEU A 129 -10.96 4.60 2.07
C LEU A 129 -11.49 3.63 1.01
N ARG A 130 -12.12 4.16 -0.05
CA ARG A 130 -12.80 3.38 -1.09
C ARG A 130 -11.99 3.27 -2.38
N ALA A 131 -12.21 2.18 -3.11
CA ALA A 131 -11.57 1.88 -4.40
C ALA A 131 -11.87 2.88 -5.53
N ASP A 132 -12.81 3.80 -5.35
CA ASP A 132 -13.14 4.88 -6.30
C ASP A 132 -12.37 6.19 -6.01
N GLY A 133 -11.49 6.20 -5.00
CA GLY A 133 -10.76 7.39 -4.56
C GLY A 133 -11.57 8.32 -3.65
N THR A 134 -12.78 7.93 -3.23
CA THR A 134 -13.55 8.63 -2.19
C THR A 134 -13.30 8.03 -0.81
N GLY A 135 -13.64 8.77 0.24
CA GLY A 135 -13.58 8.28 1.61
C GLY A 135 -14.26 9.23 2.59
N TRP A 136 -14.12 8.90 3.87
CA TRP A 136 -14.45 9.78 4.98
C TRP A 136 -13.56 9.47 6.18
N SER A 137 -13.42 10.42 7.08
CA SER A 137 -12.84 10.24 8.42
C SER A 137 -13.79 10.82 9.46
N SER A 138 -13.89 10.18 10.62
CA SER A 138 -14.67 10.70 11.74
C SER A 138 -13.87 10.75 13.03
N VAL A 139 -14.34 11.59 13.94
CA VAL A 139 -13.85 11.68 15.33
C VAL A 139 -15.07 11.63 16.23
N SER A 140 -15.18 10.55 16.99
CA SER A 140 -16.30 10.24 17.86
C SER A 140 -15.87 10.38 19.32
N ASN A 141 -16.52 11.26 20.08
CA ASN A 141 -16.29 11.43 21.50
C ASN A 141 -17.59 11.46 22.32
N ALA A 142 -17.47 11.53 23.64
CA ALA A 142 -18.61 11.50 24.57
C ALA A 142 -19.62 12.68 24.43
N PHE A 143 -19.36 13.66 23.55
CA PHE A 143 -20.14 14.88 23.36
C PHE A 143 -20.43 15.23 21.89
N THR A 144 -19.58 14.81 20.95
CA THR A 144 -19.66 15.13 19.52
C THR A 144 -19.17 13.98 18.65
N GLU A 145 -19.85 13.76 17.54
CA GLU A 145 -19.38 12.99 16.38
C GLU A 145 -19.20 13.99 15.24
N ASP A 146 -18.00 14.09 14.67
CA ASP A 146 -17.71 14.91 13.49
C ASP A 146 -17.25 14.01 12.34
N VAL A 147 -17.64 14.34 11.09
CA VAL A 147 -17.48 13.44 9.92
C VAL A 147 -17.09 14.22 8.67
N ASP A 148 -15.79 14.23 8.37
CA ASP A 148 -15.24 14.82 7.16
C ASP A 148 -15.36 13.87 5.97
N ARG A 149 -15.86 14.38 4.84
CA ARG A 149 -15.77 13.69 3.54
C ARG A 149 -14.47 14.04 2.87
N LEU A 150 -13.85 13.07 2.20
CA LEU A 150 -12.58 13.29 1.52
C LEU A 150 -12.49 12.57 0.17
N THR A 151 -11.53 13.00 -0.64
CA THR A 151 -10.96 12.17 -1.70
C THR A 151 -9.51 11.85 -1.37
N TRP A 152 -8.99 10.73 -1.86
CA TRP A 152 -7.67 10.22 -1.48
C TRP A 152 -6.90 9.61 -2.63
N GLY A 153 -5.59 9.47 -2.41
CA GLY A 153 -4.69 8.67 -3.23
C GLY A 153 -3.29 8.62 -2.63
N CYS A 154 -2.37 7.94 -3.29
CA CYS A 154 -0.99 7.80 -2.84
C CYS A 154 -0.03 8.35 -3.92
N PRO A 155 0.45 9.61 -3.80
CA PRO A 155 1.30 10.23 -4.79
C PRO A 155 2.73 9.64 -4.82
N GLU A 156 3.15 8.95 -3.76
CA GLU A 156 4.43 8.22 -3.68
C GLU A 156 4.32 7.00 -2.74
N PRO A 157 5.23 6.02 -2.85
CA PRO A 157 5.38 4.51 -1.33
C PRO A 157 5.14 5.03 0.07
N GLY A 158 4.03 4.63 0.68
CA GLY A 158 3.73 4.95 2.07
C GLY A 158 3.40 6.43 2.29
N VAL A 159 2.86 7.14 1.30
CA VAL A 159 2.25 8.48 1.50
C VAL A 159 0.79 8.45 1.09
N LEU A 160 -0.10 8.74 2.04
CA LEU A 160 -1.53 8.93 1.84
C LEU A 160 -1.79 10.43 1.70
N GLU A 161 -2.24 10.86 0.52
CA GLU A 161 -2.78 12.18 0.29
C GLU A 161 -4.29 12.17 0.53
N LEU A 162 -4.75 13.06 1.40
CA LEU A 162 -6.17 13.33 1.68
C LEU A 162 -6.50 14.73 1.17
N ARG A 163 -7.69 14.89 0.56
CA ARG A 163 -8.20 16.19 0.08
C ARG A 163 -9.60 16.48 0.60
N SER A 164 -9.78 17.68 1.15
CA SER A 164 -11.09 18.17 1.60
C SER A 164 -12.01 18.54 0.42
N PRO A 165 -13.33 18.70 0.64
CA PRO A 165 -14.26 19.23 -0.37
C PRO A 165 -13.92 20.65 -0.81
N GLU A 166 -13.26 21.43 0.05
CA GLU A 166 -12.79 22.80 -0.18
C GLU A 166 -11.51 22.84 -1.03
N GLY A 167 -10.80 21.71 -1.13
CA GLY A 167 -9.59 21.55 -1.94
C GLY A 167 -8.27 21.67 -1.16
N ASP A 168 -8.31 21.71 0.17
CA ASP A 168 -7.11 21.58 1.00
C ASP A 168 -6.51 20.18 0.85
N VAL A 169 -5.17 20.08 0.95
CA VAL A 169 -4.44 18.84 0.70
C VAL A 169 -3.46 18.57 1.84
N ILE A 170 -3.61 17.42 2.49
CA ILE A 170 -2.76 16.94 3.58
C ILE A 170 -2.12 15.60 3.17
N ARG A 171 -0.89 15.35 3.59
CA ARG A 171 -0.13 14.13 3.23
C ARG A 171 0.47 13.48 4.47
N HIS A 172 0.06 12.26 4.75
CA HIS A 172 0.54 11.47 5.89
C HIS A 172 1.43 10.34 5.39
N ARG A 173 2.62 10.16 5.98
CA ARG A 173 3.35 8.90 5.78
C ARG A 173 2.69 7.77 6.55
N TYR A 174 2.64 6.58 5.97
CA TYR A 174 2.00 5.40 6.55
C TYR A 174 2.79 4.12 6.34
N VAL A 175 2.54 3.15 7.22
CA VAL A 175 2.96 1.74 7.10
C VAL A 175 1.74 0.86 7.38
N VAL A 176 1.48 -0.13 6.51
CA VAL A 176 0.48 -1.17 6.74
C VAL A 176 1.17 -2.46 7.19
N GLY A 177 0.65 -3.11 8.23
CA GLY A 177 1.18 -4.38 8.74
C GLY A 177 0.43 -4.92 9.95
N PRO A 178 0.78 -6.13 10.45
CA PRO A 178 0.17 -6.69 11.65
C PRO A 178 0.63 -5.94 12.91
N ALA A 179 -0.31 -5.56 13.76
CA ALA A 179 -0.05 -4.98 15.08
C ALA A 179 -0.92 -5.65 16.15
N VAL A 180 -0.43 -5.70 17.39
CA VAL A 180 -1.14 -6.32 18.53
C VAL A 180 -1.94 -5.24 19.28
N PRO A 181 -3.28 -5.35 19.36
CA PRO A 181 -4.13 -4.43 20.13
C PRO A 181 -3.75 -4.37 21.61
N VAL A 182 -4.02 -3.25 22.29
CA VAL A 182 -3.68 -3.08 23.72
C VAL A 182 -4.44 -4.05 24.64
N HIS A 183 -5.58 -4.56 24.15
CA HIS A 183 -6.47 -5.45 24.89
C HIS A 183 -6.63 -6.85 24.27
N SER A 184 -5.80 -7.22 23.28
CA SER A 184 -5.80 -8.55 22.65
C SER A 184 -4.40 -9.15 22.57
N ALA A 185 -4.32 -10.48 22.51
CA ALA A 185 -3.08 -11.19 22.15
C ALA A 185 -3.02 -11.54 20.65
N GLU A 186 -4.12 -11.34 19.92
CA GLU A 186 -4.25 -11.66 18.50
C GLU A 186 -3.94 -10.41 17.65
N PRO A 187 -3.00 -10.49 16.67
CA PRO A 187 -2.63 -9.34 15.86
C PRO A 187 -3.71 -9.03 14.82
N VAL A 188 -4.09 -7.76 14.72
CA VAL A 188 -4.95 -7.23 13.65
C VAL A 188 -4.10 -6.66 12.51
N MET A 189 -4.65 -6.60 11.30
CA MET A 189 -4.06 -5.75 10.26
C MET A 189 -4.24 -4.29 10.69
N SER A 190 -3.19 -3.47 10.54
CA SER A 190 -3.17 -2.10 11.03
C SER A 190 -2.50 -1.17 10.03
N VAL A 191 -2.96 0.08 9.98
CA VAL A 191 -2.24 1.21 9.38
C VAL A 191 -1.72 2.10 10.50
N THR A 192 -0.45 2.49 10.42
CA THR A 192 0.21 3.42 11.35
C THR A 192 0.75 4.61 10.57
N PHE A 193 0.55 5.82 11.05
CA PHE A 193 0.94 7.08 10.41
C PHE A 193 2.08 7.80 11.16
N GLU A 194 2.95 8.52 10.44
CA GLU A 194 3.99 9.40 11.05
C GLU A 194 3.39 10.64 11.70
N GLU A 195 2.34 11.20 11.10
CA GLU A 195 1.56 12.35 11.58
C GLU A 195 0.08 11.94 11.65
N PRO A 196 -0.68 12.34 12.69
CA PRO A 196 -1.97 11.74 12.98
C PRO A 196 -3.02 12.12 11.91
N VAL A 197 -3.66 11.11 11.33
CA VAL A 197 -4.92 11.28 10.59
C VAL A 197 -6.02 11.39 11.65
N ALA A 198 -6.97 12.32 11.50
CA ALA A 198 -8.13 12.47 12.40
C ALA A 198 -7.82 12.21 13.89
N TYR A 199 -6.76 12.85 14.42
CA TYR A 199 -6.23 12.70 15.80
C TYR A 199 -5.57 11.36 16.19
N SER A 200 -5.67 10.27 15.43
CA SER A 200 -4.96 9.02 15.71
C SER A 200 -3.73 8.77 14.82
N TYR A 201 -2.71 8.16 15.43
CA TYR A 201 -1.52 7.65 14.73
C TYR A 201 -1.68 6.20 14.27
N GLN A 202 -2.65 5.44 14.79
CA GLN A 202 -2.77 4.01 14.51
C GLN A 202 -4.22 3.54 14.50
N TYR A 203 -4.55 2.72 13.50
CA TYR A 203 -5.87 2.15 13.31
C TYR A 203 -5.77 0.66 13.03
N GLY A 204 -6.74 -0.12 13.50
CA GLY A 204 -6.95 -1.52 13.13
C GLY A 204 -7.96 -1.61 11.98
N LYS A 205 -7.73 -2.53 11.04
CA LYS A 205 -8.66 -2.78 9.93
C LYS A 205 -9.90 -3.47 10.47
N TRP A 206 -11.08 -2.88 10.22
CA TRP A 206 -12.36 -3.51 10.51
C TRP A 206 -12.66 -4.57 9.41
N GLY A 207 -13.32 -5.66 9.79
CA GLY A 207 -13.44 -6.90 8.98
C GLY A 207 -14.79 -7.10 8.33
#